data_AF-A0A952IVV5-F1
#
_entry.id   AF-A0A952IVV5-F1
#
_cell.length_a   1.000
_cell.length_b   1.000
_cell.length_c   1.000
_cell.angle_alpha   90.00
_cell.angle_beta   90.00
_cell.angle_gamma   90.00
#
_symmetry.space_group_name_H-M   'P 1'
#
loop_
_entity.id
_entity.type
_entity.pdbx_description
1 polymer ?
#
loop_
_entity_poly.entity_id
_entity_poly.type
_entity_poly.pdbx_seq_one_letter_code
_entity_poly.pdbx_strand_id
1 'polypeptide(L)'
;MGKHEIRLRRQRMSARGSERYRNYNAVLKQHGSEKRLKQITRIFTFFLLIALIIIIFMAITRWEKKQTPKPQSKINTTALHVT
;
A
#
# COMPACT_ATOMS: atom_id res chain seq x y z
N MET A 1 43.37 41.84 10.19
CA MET A 1 43.05 40.49 9.69
C MET A 1 43.95 39.45 10.35
N GLY A 2 43.73 39.06 11.61
CA GLY A 2 44.80 38.40 12.39
C GLY A 2 44.42 37.26 13.31
N LYS A 3 43.30 37.36 14.05
CA LYS A 3 42.95 36.35 15.07
C LYS A 3 41.66 35.59 14.77
N HIS A 4 40.68 36.26 14.16
CA HIS A 4 39.37 35.67 13.89
C HIS A 4 39.39 34.67 12.71
N GLU A 5 40.23 34.96 11.71
CA GLU A 5 40.41 34.12 10.51
C GLU A 5 41.17 32.81 10.82
N ILE A 6 42.12 32.86 11.77
CA ILE A 6 42.86 31.68 12.23
C ILE A 6 41.93 30.73 12.98
N ARG A 7 40.97 31.26 13.76
CA ARG A 7 39.97 30.44 14.46
C ARG A 7 39.03 29.73 13.49
N LEU A 8 38.62 30.40 12.41
CA LEU A 8 37.83 29.80 11.32
C LEU A 8 38.61 28.74 10.53
N ARG A 9 39.91 28.94 10.28
CA ARG A 9 40.78 27.90 9.69
C ARG A 9 41.00 26.71 10.62
N ARG A 10 41.08 26.91 11.94
CA ARG A 10 41.21 25.83 12.93
C ARG A 10 39.90 25.05 13.15
N GLN A 11 38.77 25.69 12.82
CA GLN A 11 37.45 25.06 12.72
C GLN A 11 37.14 24.45 11.34
N ARG A 12 38.01 24.62 10.32
CA ARG A 12 37.88 23.85 9.07
C ARG A 12 38.11 22.38 9.40
N MET A 13 36.99 21.69 9.61
CA MET A 13 36.85 20.24 9.64
C MET A 13 37.93 19.56 10.48
N SER A 14 37.75 19.56 11.81
CA SER A 14 38.36 18.47 12.58
C SER A 14 37.93 17.15 11.93
N ALA A 15 38.87 16.24 11.72
CA ALA A 15 38.60 14.94 11.09
C ALA A 15 37.48 14.13 11.80
N ARG A 16 37.14 14.50 13.05
CA ARG A 16 36.00 13.93 13.82
C ARG A 16 34.63 14.43 13.38
N GLY A 17 34.52 15.63 12.78
CA GLY A 17 33.24 16.18 12.30
C GLY A 17 32.88 15.75 10.88
N SER A 18 33.89 15.41 10.05
CA SER A 18 33.69 14.94 8.67
C SER A 18 33.01 13.58 8.59
N GLU A 19 33.12 12.74 9.62
CA GLU A 19 32.41 11.45 9.68
C GLU A 19 30.89 11.60 9.68
N ARG A 20 30.37 12.67 10.31
CA ARG A 20 28.94 12.97 10.34
C ARG A 20 28.42 13.39 8.97
N TYR A 21 29.20 14.18 8.22
CA TYR A 21 28.89 14.57 6.84
C TYR A 21 29.06 13.42 5.84
N ARG A 22 29.98 12.48 6.12
CA ARG A 22 30.17 11.26 5.32
C ARG A 22 28.98 10.30 5.42
N ASN A 23 28.40 10.17 6.62
CA ASN A 23 27.18 9.38 6.86
C ASN A 23 25.87 10.13 6.56
N TYR A 24 25.90 11.45 6.37
CA TYR A 24 24.71 12.26 6.08
C TYR A 24 24.01 11.85 4.78
N ASN A 25 24.79 11.47 3.76
CA ASN A 25 24.26 10.94 2.50
C ASN A 25 23.49 9.63 2.70
N ALA A 26 23.93 8.76 3.61
CA ALA A 26 23.24 7.50 3.90
C ALA A 26 21.90 7.75 4.60
N VAL A 27 21.85 8.68 5.57
CA VAL A 27 20.62 9.09 6.26
C VAL A 27 19.62 9.76 5.31
N LEU A 28 20.10 10.64 4.42
CA LEU A 28 19.28 11.26 3.37
C LEU A 28 18.71 10.22 2.40
N LYS A 29 19.53 9.25 1.98
CA LYS A 29 19.10 8.17 1.09
C LYS A 29 18.03 7.31 1.77
N GLN A 30 18.23 6.96 3.04
CA GLN A 30 17.28 6.20 3.85
C GLN A 30 15.94 6.94 3.95
N HIS A 31 15.94 8.22 4.29
CA HIS A 31 14.71 9.03 4.32
C HIS A 31 14.04 9.15 2.94
N GLY A 32 14.82 9.22 1.87
CA GLY A 32 14.29 9.21 0.50
C GLY A 32 13.56 7.91 0.16
N SER A 33 14.16 6.76 0.49
CA SER A 33 13.55 5.43 0.30
C SER A 33 12.37 5.19 1.23
N GLU A 34 12.41 5.66 2.47
CA GLU A 34 11.29 5.56 3.42
C GLU A 34 10.06 6.33 2.93
N LYS A 35 10.25 7.49 2.28
CA LYS A 35 9.13 8.24 1.68
C LYS A 35 8.45 7.46 0.57
N ARG A 36 9.21 6.83 -0.33
CA ARG A 36 8.67 6.01 -1.43
C ARG A 36 7.99 4.75 -0.89
N LEU A 37 8.62 4.07 0.08
CA LEU A 37 8.06 2.87 0.69
C LEU A 37 6.75 3.18 1.42
N LYS A 38 6.69 4.27 2.20
CA LYS A 38 5.44 4.71 2.87
C LYS A 38 4.30 4.98 1.89
N GLN A 39 4.62 5.53 0.71
CA GLN A 39 3.61 5.77 -0.32
C GLN A 39 3.09 4.46 -0.93
N ILE A 40 3.99 3.53 -1.25
CA ILE A 40 3.64 2.21 -1.79
C ILE A 40 2.81 1.42 -0.77
N THR A 41 3.24 1.37 0.49
CA THR A 41 2.51 0.65 1.55
C THR A 41 1.13 1.25 1.77
N ARG A 42 0.98 2.58 1.69
CA ARG A 42 -0.32 3.25 1.84
C ARG A 42 -1.29 2.81 0.73
N ILE A 43 -0.86 2.84 -0.53
CA ILE A 43 -1.68 2.39 -1.67
C ILE A 43 -2.01 0.90 -1.53
N PHE A 44 -1.02 0.09 -1.16
CA PHE A 44 -1.21 -1.34 -0.94
C PHE A 44 -2.24 -1.64 0.16
N THR A 45 -2.20 -0.92 1.29
CA THR A 45 -3.19 -1.09 2.37
C THR A 45 -4.61 -0.73 1.93
N PHE A 46 -4.79 0.33 1.12
CA PHE A 46 -6.11 0.66 0.56
C PHE A 46 -6.59 -0.39 -0.43
N PHE A 47 -5.70 -0.89 -1.29
CA PHE A 47 -6.02 -1.99 -2.21
C PHE A 47 -6.48 -3.25 -1.46
N LEU A 48 -5.77 -3.61 -0.39
CA LEU A 48 -6.07 -4.77 0.44
C LEU A 48 -7.43 -4.62 1.16
N LEU A 49 -7.74 -3.42 1.66
CA LEU A 49 -9.06 -3.11 2.23
C LEU A 49 -10.19 -3.24 1.19
N ILE A 50 -10.00 -2.70 -0.01
CA ILE A 50 -11.00 -2.82 -1.09
C ILE A 50 -11.20 -4.28 -1.49
N ALA A 51 -10.10 -5.03 -1.65
CA ALA A 51 -10.15 -6.45 -1.96
C ALA A 51 -10.90 -7.25 -0.88
N LEU A 52 -10.69 -6.93 0.39
CA LEU A 52 -11.41 -7.54 1.51
C LEU A 52 -12.94 -7.32 1.39
N ILE A 53 -13.36 -6.10 1.09
CA ILE A 53 -14.78 -5.76 0.90
C ILE A 53 -15.38 -6.57 -0.26
N ILE A 54 -14.66 -6.68 -1.39
CA ILE A 54 -15.10 -7.47 -2.55
C ILE A 54 -15.25 -8.96 -2.17
N ILE A 55 -14.31 -9.53 -1.42
CA ILE A 55 -14.38 -10.92 -0.97
C ILE A 55 -15.62 -11.16 -0.10
N ILE A 56 -15.89 -10.27 0.86
CA ILE A 56 -17.07 -10.35 1.73
C ILE A 56 -18.35 -10.28 0.89
N PHE A 57 -18.44 -9.31 -0.02
CA PHE A 57 -19.59 -9.18 -0.92
C PHE A 57 -19.80 -10.43 -1.78
N MET A 58 -18.72 -11.01 -2.30
CA MET A 58 -18.79 -12.24 -3.08
C MET A 58 -19.23 -13.44 -2.24
N ALA A 59 -18.82 -13.50 -0.97
CA ALA A 59 -19.26 -14.53 -0.04
C ALA A 59 -20.77 -14.44 0.24
N ILE A 60 -21.29 -13.23 0.48
CA ILE A 60 -22.73 -12.98 0.71
C ILE A 60 -23.55 -13.38 -0.50
N THR A 61 -23.20 -12.87 -1.69
CA THR A 61 -23.93 -13.20 -2.93
C THR A 61 -23.87 -14.69 -3.27
N ARG A 62 -22.76 -15.37 -2.96
CA ARG A 62 -22.64 -16.82 -3.12
C ARG A 62 -23.46 -17.59 -2.09
N TRP A 63 -23.63 -17.05 -0.89
CA TRP A 63 -24.49 -17.61 0.15
C TRP A 63 -25.97 -17.55 -0.26
N GLU A 64 -26.42 -16.40 -0.77
CA GLU A 64 -27.81 -16.24 -1.24
C GLU A 64 -28.17 -17.20 -2.39
N LYS A 65 -27.24 -17.40 -3.34
CA LYS A 65 -27.43 -18.36 -4.45
C LYS A 65 -27.50 -19.82 -3.99
N LYS A 66 -26.97 -20.15 -2.81
CA LYS A 66 -27.09 -21.48 -2.22
C LYS A 66 -28.41 -21.65 -1.47
N GLN A 67 -28.97 -20.56 -0.92
CA GLN A 67 -30.23 -20.59 -0.18
C GLN A 67 -31.48 -20.40 -1.05
N THR A 68 -31.33 -19.82 -2.24
CA THR A 68 -32.39 -19.85 -3.26
C THR A 68 -32.20 -21.11 -4.09
N PRO A 69 -32.90 -22.23 -3.81
CA PRO A 69 -33.03 -23.26 -4.84
C PRO A 69 -33.57 -22.55 -6.07
N LYS A 70 -32.84 -22.63 -7.19
CA LYS A 70 -33.27 -22.11 -8.50
C LYS A 70 -34.78 -22.25 -8.58
N PRO A 71 -35.57 -21.18 -8.77
CA PRO A 71 -36.96 -21.37 -9.16
C PRO A 71 -36.86 -22.19 -10.46
N GLN A 72 -37.18 -23.47 -10.36
CA GLN A 72 -37.32 -24.31 -11.52
C GLN A 72 -38.40 -23.61 -12.32
N SER A 73 -37.96 -22.95 -13.38
CA SER A 73 -38.80 -22.57 -14.50
C SER A 73 -39.47 -23.87 -14.98
N LYS A 74 -40.57 -24.23 -14.33
CA LYS A 74 -41.51 -25.25 -14.80
C LYS A 74 -42.32 -24.59 -15.90
N ILE A 75 -41.66 -24.20 -16.99
CA ILE A 75 -42.32 -23.98 -18.28
C ILE A 75 -42.25 -25.32 -18.99
N ASN A 76 -42.99 -26.30 -18.49
CA ASN A 76 -43.29 -27.51 -19.24
C ASN A 76 -44.80 -27.50 -19.47
N THR A 77 -45.17 -26.92 -20.61
CA THR A 77 -46.01 -27.61 -21.58
C THR A 77 -47.25 -28.31 -21.00
N THR A 78 -48.24 -27.53 -20.57
CA THR A 78 -49.66 -27.89 -20.76
C THR A 78 -50.05 -27.54 -22.19
N ALA A 79 -49.39 -28.18 -23.15
CA ALA A 79 -49.87 -28.26 -24.50
C ALA A 79 -49.91 -29.74 -24.84
N LEU A 80 -51.13 -30.19 -25.17
CA LEU A 80 -51.48 -31.43 -25.84
C LEU A 80 -51.67 -32.67 -24.96
N HIS A 81 -52.72 -33.43 -25.34
CA HIS A 81 -53.22 -34.73 -24.84
C HIS A 81 -54.26 -34.62 -23.68
N VAL A 82 -55.53 -35.04 -23.78
CA VAL A 82 -56.20 -36.06 -24.61
C VAL A 82 -57.67 -35.70 -24.84
N THR A 83 -58.12 -36.17 -26.00
CA THR A 83 -59.45 -36.32 -26.60
C THR A 83 -60.54 -36.91 -25.70
#